data_AF-A0A1W9SJY7-F1
#
_entry.id   AF-A0A1W9SJY7-F1
#
_cell.length_a   1.000
_cell.length_b   1.000
_cell.length_c   1.000
_cell.angle_alpha   90.00
_cell.angle_beta   90.00
_cell.angle_gamma   90.00
#
_symmetry.space_group_name_H-M   'P 1'
#
loop_
_entity.id
_entity.type
_entity.pdbx_description
1 polymer ?
#
loop_
_entity_poly.entity_id
_entity_poly.type
_entity_poly.pdbx_seq_one_letter_code
_entity_poly.pdbx_strand_id
1 'polypeptide(L)'
;MEVSYKYEQKRKVQEKEYSLLRNFTISFSVALLFMIIISIFLFFNIKEKKKANRILEIQKKEITYKNQELEQKTEEIISQKDEIIEQTNLLLKQNKEITDSIHYASRIQTAILSPQNLINSLLSENFILYIPKDIVSGDFYWVTQKNNKVII
;
A
#
# COMPACT_ATOMS: atom_id res chain seq x y z
N MET A 1 -16.15 -66.60 80.66
CA MET A 1 -14.94 -66.21 79.90
C MET A 1 -15.20 -66.21 78.38
N GLU A 2 -15.79 -67.28 77.82
CA GLU A 2 -16.03 -67.41 76.36
C GLU A 2 -17.04 -66.41 75.76
N VAL A 3 -18.10 -66.04 76.50
CA VAL A 3 -19.11 -65.07 76.05
C VAL A 3 -18.53 -63.66 75.86
N SER A 4 -17.63 -63.23 76.76
CA SER A 4 -16.94 -61.95 76.68
C SER A 4 -15.97 -61.90 75.50
N TYR A 5 -15.27 -63.01 75.21
CA TYR A 5 -14.40 -63.13 74.04
C TYR A 5 -15.16 -63.03 72.71
N LYS A 6 -16.30 -63.74 72.58
CA LYS A 6 -17.16 -63.62 71.38
C LYS A 6 -17.75 -62.22 71.21
N TYR A 7 -18.05 -61.52 72.31
CA TYR A 7 -18.53 -60.13 72.27
C TYR A 7 -17.45 -59.16 71.80
N GLU A 8 -16.21 -59.28 72.28
CA GLU A 8 -15.09 -58.47 71.80
C GLU A 8 -14.77 -58.71 70.32
N GLN A 9 -14.82 -59.96 69.86
CA GLN A 9 -14.60 -60.28 68.46
C GLN A 9 -15.69 -59.67 67.57
N LYS A 10 -16.96 -59.76 67.96
CA LYS A 10 -18.06 -59.09 67.25
C LYS A 10 -17.88 -57.57 67.24
N ARG A 11 -17.46 -56.96 68.36
CA ARG A 11 -17.21 -55.52 68.44
C ARG A 11 -16.08 -55.07 67.52
N LYS A 12 -14.96 -55.82 67.47
CA LYS A 12 -13.83 -55.53 66.57
C LYS A 12 -14.19 -55.66 65.09
N VAL A 13 -14.98 -56.67 64.73
CA VAL A 13 -15.49 -56.84 63.36
C VAL A 13 -16.40 -55.67 63.00
N GLN A 14 -17.31 -55.30 63.89
CA GLN A 14 -18.22 -54.19 63.70
C GLN A 14 -17.49 -52.83 63.61
N GLU A 15 -16.51 -52.56 64.48
CA GLU A 15 -15.64 -51.37 64.43
C GLU A 15 -14.86 -51.30 63.09
N LYS A 16 -14.38 -52.44 62.58
CA LYS A 16 -13.70 -52.52 61.28
C LYS A 16 -14.64 -52.23 60.13
N GLU A 17 -15.85 -52.78 60.11
CA GLU A 17 -16.89 -52.50 59.10
C GLU A 17 -17.26 -51.01 59.07
N TYR A 18 -17.45 -50.39 60.24
CA TYR A 18 -17.71 -48.94 60.33
C TYR A 18 -16.52 -48.10 59.82
N SER A 19 -15.28 -48.51 60.09
CA SER A 19 -14.08 -47.80 59.60
C SER A 19 -13.92 -47.88 58.08
N LEU A 20 -14.25 -49.03 57.47
CA LEU A 20 -14.22 -49.22 56.03
C LEU A 20 -15.28 -48.37 55.35
N LEU A 21 -16.50 -48.36 55.89
CA LEU A 21 -17.59 -47.52 55.39
C LEU A 21 -17.23 -46.02 55.49
N ARG A 22 -16.63 -45.58 56.60
CA ARG A 22 -16.19 -44.19 56.80
C ARG A 22 -15.09 -43.78 55.82
N ASN A 23 -14.10 -44.63 55.56
CA ASN A 23 -13.03 -44.32 54.61
C ASN A 23 -13.56 -44.24 53.17
N PHE A 24 -14.51 -45.11 52.82
CA PHE A 24 -15.19 -45.07 51.53
C PHE A 24 -15.99 -43.78 51.35
N THR A 25 -16.79 -43.37 52.34
CA THR A 25 -17.56 -42.12 52.26
C THR A 25 -16.65 -40.89 52.16
N ILE A 26 -15.55 -40.83 52.94
CA ILE A 26 -14.57 -39.74 52.85
C ILE A 26 -13.93 -39.70 51.45
N SER A 27 -13.49 -40.85 50.91
CA SER A 27 -12.90 -40.92 49.57
C SER A 27 -13.87 -40.45 48.49
N PHE A 28 -15.14 -40.83 48.61
CA PHE A 28 -16.19 -40.40 47.68
C PHE A 28 -16.45 -38.89 47.77
N SER A 29 -16.52 -38.33 48.97
CA SER A 29 -16.67 -36.88 49.18
C SER A 29 -15.50 -36.08 48.60
N VAL A 30 -14.27 -36.57 48.76
CA VAL A 30 -13.07 -35.93 48.16
C VAL A 30 -13.11 -35.99 46.64
N ALA A 31 -13.47 -37.14 46.05
CA ALA A 31 -13.61 -37.28 44.60
C ALA A 31 -14.70 -36.36 44.03
N LEU A 32 -15.83 -36.22 44.73
CA LEU A 32 -16.91 -35.32 44.34
C LEU A 32 -16.46 -33.86 44.36
N LEU A 33 -15.74 -33.46 45.41
CA LEU A 33 -15.21 -32.10 45.56
C LEU A 33 -14.20 -31.80 44.45
N PHE A 34 -13.33 -32.76 44.12
CA PHE A 34 -12.39 -32.64 43.02
C PHE A 34 -13.09 -32.52 41.66
N MET A 35 -14.15 -33.31 41.41
CA MET A 35 -14.97 -33.17 40.19
C MET A 35 -15.64 -31.80 40.09
N ILE A 36 -16.12 -31.25 41.20
CA ILE A 36 -16.72 -29.90 41.22
C ILE A 36 -15.67 -28.85 40.87
N ILE A 37 -14.47 -28.94 41.44
CA ILE A 37 -13.35 -28.03 41.11
C ILE A 37 -13.00 -28.11 39.62
N ILE A 38 -12.85 -29.32 39.08
CA ILE A 38 -12.57 -29.52 37.64
C ILE A 38 -13.69 -28.94 36.79
N SER A 39 -14.94 -29.21 37.14
CA SER A 39 -16.11 -28.71 36.39
C SER A 39 -16.14 -27.18 36.36
N ILE A 40 -15.89 -26.53 37.50
CA ILE A 40 -15.79 -25.08 37.61
C ILE A 40 -14.62 -24.55 36.76
N PHE A 41 -13.45 -25.18 36.84
CA PHE A 41 -12.28 -24.81 36.05
C PHE A 41 -12.53 -24.93 34.54
N LEU A 42 -13.13 -26.04 34.09
CA LEU A 42 -13.49 -26.25 32.68
C LEU A 42 -14.51 -25.22 32.20
N PHE A 43 -15.53 -24.94 33.02
CA PHE A 43 -16.55 -23.95 32.71
C PHE A 43 -15.96 -22.55 32.47
N PHE A 44 -15.06 -22.10 33.35
CA PHE A 44 -14.39 -20.81 33.18
C PHE A 44 -13.55 -20.74 31.91
N ASN A 45 -12.75 -21.79 31.63
CA ASN A 45 -11.92 -21.83 30.44
C ASN A 45 -12.73 -21.85 29.13
N ILE A 46 -13.85 -22.57 29.09
CA ILE A 46 -14.74 -22.62 27.92
C ILE A 46 -15.38 -21.24 27.67
N LYS A 47 -15.79 -20.54 28.73
CA LYS A 47 -16.39 -19.21 28.62
C LYS A 47 -15.41 -18.20 28.03
N GLU A 48 -14.15 -18.21 28.48
CA GLU A 48 -13.09 -17.34 27.95
C GLU A 48 -12.77 -17.65 26.49
N LYS A 49 -12.65 -18.93 26.12
CA LYS A 49 -12.46 -19.34 24.72
C LYS A 49 -13.59 -18.85 23.81
N LYS A 50 -14.84 -18.89 24.28
CA LYS A 50 -15.99 -18.42 23.51
C LYS A 50 -15.95 -16.90 23.27
N LYS A 51 -15.50 -16.12 24.26
CA LYS A 51 -15.30 -14.67 24.10
C LYS A 51 -14.20 -14.37 23.09
N ALA A 52 -13.04 -15.04 23.23
CA ALA A 52 -11.92 -14.89 22.31
C ALA A 52 -12.33 -15.20 20.87
N ASN A 53 -13.06 -16.29 20.64
CA ASN A 53 -13.57 -16.64 19.31
C ASN A 53 -14.53 -15.59 18.75
N ARG A 54 -15.40 -14.99 19.57
CA ARG A 54 -16.28 -13.90 19.11
C ARG A 54 -15.49 -12.67 18.68
N ILE A 55 -14.47 -12.30 19.44
CA ILE A 55 -13.61 -11.16 19.10
C ILE A 55 -12.86 -11.44 17.80
N LEU A 56 -12.32 -12.65 17.63
CA LEU A 56 -11.66 -13.07 16.40
C LEU A 56 -12.60 -13.00 15.18
N GLU A 57 -13.86 -13.41 15.34
CA GLU A 57 -14.85 -13.30 14.26
C GLU A 57 -15.15 -11.84 13.89
N ILE A 58 -15.21 -10.93 14.87
CA ILE A 58 -15.38 -9.49 14.62
C ILE A 58 -14.15 -8.93 13.89
N GLN A 59 -12.95 -9.24 14.37
CA GLN A 59 -11.70 -8.79 13.75
C GLN A 59 -11.55 -9.32 12.32
N LYS A 60 -11.90 -10.57 12.07
CA LYS A 60 -11.93 -11.13 10.70
C LYS A 60 -12.86 -10.35 9.80
N LYS A 61 -14.08 -10.04 10.26
CA LYS A 61 -15.03 -9.22 9.48
C LYS A 61 -14.49 -7.83 9.19
N GLU A 62 -13.86 -7.20 10.17
CA GLU A 62 -13.23 -5.89 10.00
C GLU A 62 -12.08 -5.93 8.98
N ILE A 63 -11.22 -6.93 9.05
CA ILE A 63 -10.13 -7.14 8.08
C ILE A 63 -10.71 -7.37 6.68
N THR A 64 -11.74 -8.20 6.54
CA THR A 64 -12.40 -8.42 5.25
C THR A 64 -12.97 -7.13 4.68
N TYR A 65 -13.65 -6.33 5.51
CA TYR A 65 -14.19 -5.04 5.08
C TYR A 65 -13.08 -4.07 4.64
N LYS A 66 -12.01 -3.95 5.43
CA LYS A 66 -10.86 -3.11 5.09
C LYS A 66 -10.15 -3.57 3.82
N ASN A 67 -10.05 -4.88 3.59
CA ASN A 67 -9.46 -5.43 2.36
C ASN A 67 -10.31 -5.08 1.13
N GLN A 68 -11.64 -5.17 1.23
CA GLN A 68 -12.54 -4.76 0.16
C GLN A 68 -12.43 -3.26 -0.15
N GLU A 69 -12.37 -2.41 0.88
CA GLU A 69 -12.16 -0.97 0.71
C GLU A 69 -10.80 -0.68 0.05
N LEU A 70 -9.75 -1.41 0.44
CA LEU A 70 -8.41 -1.27 -0.13
C LEU A 70 -8.37 -1.71 -1.60
N GLU A 71 -9.08 -2.78 -1.96
CA GLU A 71 -9.21 -3.26 -3.33
C GLU A 71 -9.88 -2.20 -4.21
N GLN A 72 -11.00 -1.62 -3.75
CA GLN A 72 -11.66 -0.50 -4.45
C GLN A 72 -10.75 0.70 -4.66
N LYS A 73 -10.03 1.12 -3.61
CA LYS A 73 -9.05 2.22 -3.72
C LYS A 73 -7.92 1.89 -4.70
N THR A 74 -7.50 0.63 -4.75
CA THR A 74 -6.46 0.18 -5.68
C THR A 74 -6.94 0.27 -7.12
N GLU A 75 -8.18 -0.14 -7.40
CA GLU A 75 -8.79 0.00 -8.73
C GLU A 75 -8.91 1.47 -9.15
N GLU A 76 -9.32 2.35 -8.23
CA GLU A 76 -9.39 3.80 -8.48
C GLU A 76 -8.01 4.40 -8.81
N ILE A 77 -6.97 4.02 -8.07
CA ILE A 77 -5.59 4.47 -8.31
C ILE A 77 -5.09 3.98 -9.66
N ILE A 78 -5.40 2.74 -10.05
CA ILE A 78 -5.01 2.21 -11.36
C ILE A 78 -5.67 3.02 -12.47
N SER A 79 -6.97 3.29 -12.36
CA SER A 79 -7.71 4.12 -13.33
C SER A 79 -7.12 5.53 -13.47
N GLN A 80 -6.84 6.20 -12.33
CA GLN A 80 -6.21 7.52 -12.33
C GLN A 80 -4.81 7.51 -12.95
N LYS A 81 -4.03 6.46 -12.69
CA LYS A 81 -2.70 6.29 -13.27
C LYS A 81 -2.78 6.15 -14.79
N ASP A 82 -3.72 5.36 -15.29
CA ASP A 82 -3.91 5.17 -16.74
C ASP A 82 -4.30 6.49 -17.41
N GLU A 83 -5.18 7.28 -16.80
CA GLU A 83 -5.53 8.62 -17.29
C GLU A 83 -4.31 9.55 -17.34
N ILE A 84 -3.49 9.57 -16.28
CA ILE A 84 -2.26 10.37 -16.23
C ILE A 84 -1.29 9.97 -17.34
N ILE A 85 -1.17 8.67 -17.63
CA ILE A 85 -0.30 8.17 -18.70
C ILE A 85 -0.79 8.68 -20.06
N GLU A 86 -2.09 8.60 -20.33
CA GLU A 86 -2.69 9.12 -21.57
C GLU A 86 -2.48 10.62 -21.73
N GLN A 87 -2.72 11.40 -20.66
CA GLN A 87 -2.48 12.85 -20.66
C GLN A 87 -1.01 13.18 -20.89
N THR A 88 -0.09 12.41 -20.28
CA THR A 88 1.36 12.58 -20.47
C THR A 88 1.77 12.30 -21.91
N ASN A 89 1.25 11.22 -22.51
CA ASN A 89 1.53 10.89 -23.90
C ASN A 89 1.03 11.98 -24.86
N LEU A 90 -0.18 12.50 -24.62
CA LEU A 90 -0.72 13.62 -25.38
C LEU A 90 0.16 14.87 -25.27
N LEU A 91 0.58 15.23 -24.05
CA LEU A 91 1.45 16.37 -23.79
C LEU A 91 2.79 16.22 -24.52
N LEU A 92 3.42 15.03 -24.46
CA LEU A 92 4.68 14.76 -25.14
C LEU A 92 4.54 14.87 -26.66
N LYS A 93 3.44 14.38 -27.23
CA LYS A 93 3.14 14.52 -28.65
C LYS A 93 2.98 15.99 -29.05
N GLN A 94 2.20 16.77 -28.30
CA GLN A 94 2.00 18.19 -28.55
C GLN A 94 3.31 18.98 -28.42
N ASN A 95 4.12 18.68 -27.40
CA ASN A 95 5.41 19.32 -27.21
C ASN A 95 6.33 19.06 -28.41
N LYS A 96 6.39 17.80 -28.88
CA LYS A 96 7.14 17.44 -30.08
C LYS A 96 6.65 18.20 -31.31
N GLU A 97 5.34 18.25 -31.56
CA GLU A 97 4.76 18.98 -32.70
C GLU A 97 5.08 20.48 -32.65
N ILE A 98 5.04 21.09 -31.46
CA ILE A 98 5.43 22.49 -31.26
C ILE A 98 6.91 22.68 -31.54
N THR A 99 7.78 21.85 -30.97
CA THR A 99 9.24 21.92 -31.19
C THR A 99 9.60 21.73 -32.66
N ASP A 100 8.98 20.76 -33.34
CA ASP A 100 9.15 20.53 -34.78
C ASP A 100 8.69 21.75 -35.59
N SER A 101 7.59 22.39 -35.19
CA SER A 101 7.10 23.63 -35.82
C SER A 101 8.05 24.81 -35.62
N ILE A 102 8.65 24.94 -34.43
CA ILE A 102 9.66 25.97 -34.14
C ILE A 102 10.93 25.73 -34.97
N HIS A 103 11.38 24.48 -35.10
CA HIS A 103 12.49 24.13 -35.98
C HIS A 103 12.20 24.43 -37.44
N TYR A 104 10.98 24.17 -37.90
CA TYR A 104 10.55 24.53 -39.25
C TYR A 104 10.58 26.05 -39.47
N ALA A 105 10.07 26.84 -38.52
CA ALA A 105 10.16 28.30 -38.56
C ALA A 105 11.61 28.80 -38.62
N SER A 106 12.52 28.18 -37.86
CA SER A 106 13.96 28.49 -37.90
C SER A 106 14.57 28.23 -39.29
N ARG A 107 14.14 27.18 -40.00
CA ARG A 107 14.56 26.92 -41.39
C ARG A 107 14.08 28.00 -42.34
N ILE A 108 12.82 28.42 -42.22
CA ILE A 108 12.27 29.54 -43.03
C ILE A 108 13.04 30.82 -42.74
N GLN A 109 13.23 31.17 -41.47
CA GLN A 109 13.98 32.37 -41.07
C GLN A 109 15.36 32.37 -41.70
N THR A 110 16.12 31.27 -41.56
CA THR A 110 17.46 31.14 -42.13
C THR A 110 17.46 31.27 -43.65
N ALA A 111 16.44 30.77 -44.34
CA ALA A 111 16.33 30.87 -45.80
C ALA A 111 16.01 32.29 -46.30
N ILE A 112 15.41 33.14 -45.46
CA ILE A 112 15.09 34.53 -45.77
C ILE A 112 16.28 35.46 -45.49
N LEU A 113 17.16 35.13 -44.54
CA LEU A 113 18.34 35.95 -44.25
C LEU A 113 19.25 36.06 -45.46
N SER A 114 19.82 37.23 -45.68
CA SER A 114 20.75 37.43 -46.79
C SER A 114 22.01 36.58 -46.61
N PRO A 115 22.38 35.76 -47.59
CA PRO A 115 23.46 34.80 -47.40
C PRO A 115 24.80 35.54 -47.29
N GLN A 116 25.68 35.06 -46.41
CA GLN A 116 26.91 35.76 -46.02
C GLN A 116 27.81 36.10 -47.21
N ASN A 117 27.81 35.26 -48.25
CA ASN A 117 28.55 35.49 -49.49
C ASN A 117 28.06 36.73 -50.25
N LEU A 118 26.75 36.97 -50.31
CA LEU A 118 26.17 38.16 -50.92
C LEU A 118 26.57 39.41 -50.14
N ILE A 119 26.46 39.37 -48.81
CA ILE A 119 26.81 40.49 -47.94
C ILE A 119 28.29 40.86 -48.08
N ASN A 120 29.18 39.86 -48.03
CA ASN A 120 30.62 40.06 -48.20
C ASN A 120 31.01 40.59 -49.59
N SER A 121 30.21 40.29 -50.63
CA SER A 121 30.44 40.81 -51.99
C SER A 121 29.99 42.26 -52.16
N LEU A 122 28.99 42.70 -51.38
CA LEU A 122 28.41 44.04 -51.47
C LEU A 122 29.04 45.02 -50.47
N LEU A 123 29.53 44.53 -49.33
CA LEU A 123 30.09 45.32 -48.24
C LEU A 123 31.44 44.72 -47.81
N SER A 124 32.55 45.35 -48.21
CA SER A 124 33.91 44.83 -47.98
C SER A 124 34.32 44.82 -46.48
N GLU A 125 33.79 45.74 -45.68
CA GLU A 125 34.01 45.83 -44.23
C GLU A 125 32.67 45.73 -43.51
N ASN A 126 32.26 44.51 -43.17
CA ASN A 126 30.98 44.25 -42.49
C ASN A 126 31.14 43.22 -41.36
N PHE A 127 30.24 43.26 -40.39
CA PHE A 127 30.04 42.17 -39.43
C PHE A 127 28.55 42.04 -39.11
N ILE A 128 28.11 40.82 -38.81
CA ILE A 128 26.74 40.53 -38.39
C ILE A 128 26.80 39.86 -37.04
N LEU A 129 26.13 40.44 -36.05
CA LEU A 129 25.91 39.82 -34.75
C LEU A 129 24.47 39.33 -34.69
N TYR A 130 24.26 38.03 -34.84
CA TYR A 130 22.94 37.41 -34.79
C TYR A 130 22.95 36.24 -33.80
N ILE A 131 22.48 36.51 -32.58
CA ILE A 131 22.48 35.55 -31.47
C ILE A 131 21.03 35.37 -31.01
N PRO A 132 20.32 34.34 -31.52
CA PRO A 132 18.95 34.08 -31.09
C PRO A 132 18.94 33.58 -29.63
N LYS A 133 17.91 33.97 -28.87
CA LYS A 133 17.71 33.51 -27.48
C LYS A 133 17.32 32.02 -27.42
N ASP A 134 16.63 31.52 -28.43
CA ASP A 134 16.14 30.15 -28.55
C ASP A 134 16.32 29.68 -30.02
N ILE A 135 15.68 28.58 -30.44
CA ILE A 135 15.79 27.98 -31.78
C ILE A 135 15.46 28.98 -32.92
N VAL A 136 14.59 29.95 -32.67
CA VAL A 136 14.21 31.00 -33.61
C VAL A 136 14.28 32.37 -32.93
N SER A 137 14.66 33.40 -33.68
CA SER A 137 14.65 34.79 -33.21
C SER A 137 13.47 35.56 -33.82
N GLY A 138 13.08 36.69 -33.22
CA GLY A 138 12.13 37.62 -33.86
C GLY A 138 12.79 38.59 -34.84
N ASP A 139 14.12 38.69 -34.80
CA ASP A 139 14.91 39.64 -35.55
C ASP A 139 15.32 39.06 -36.91
N PHE A 140 15.49 39.93 -37.90
CA PHE A 140 15.94 39.57 -39.23
C PHE A 140 16.77 40.69 -39.84
N TYR A 141 17.71 40.32 -40.70
CA TYR A 141 18.50 41.26 -41.49
C TYR A 141 18.45 40.87 -42.96
N TRP A 142 18.51 41.87 -43.84
CA TRP A 142 18.43 41.69 -45.28
C TRP A 142 19.33 42.70 -45.97
N VAL A 143 20.04 42.29 -47.03
CA VAL A 143 20.92 43.11 -47.83
C VAL A 143 20.64 42.84 -49.30
N THR A 144 20.46 43.90 -50.08
CA THR A 144 20.25 43.79 -51.53
C THR A 144 20.90 44.94 -52.29
N GLN A 145 21.02 44.83 -53.60
CA GLN A 145 21.57 45.88 -54.47
C GLN A 145 20.55 46.30 -55.52
N LYS A 146 20.29 47.59 -55.66
CA LYS A 146 19.41 48.17 -56.68
C LYS A 146 19.99 49.47 -57.21
N ASN A 147 20.03 49.63 -58.54
CA ASN A 147 20.52 50.83 -59.22
C ASN A 147 21.91 51.29 -58.72
N ASN A 148 22.86 50.36 -58.62
CA ASN A 148 24.22 50.56 -58.07
C ASN A 148 24.28 51.05 -56.61
N LYS A 149 23.19 50.94 -55.83
CA LYS A 149 23.17 51.24 -54.40
C LYS A 149 22.90 49.96 -53.60
N VAL A 150 23.62 49.80 -52.50
CA VAL A 150 23.37 48.74 -51.51
C VAL A 150 22.30 49.22 -50.54
N ILE A 151 21.30 48.37 -50.29
CA ILE A 151 20.22 48.56 -49.32
C ILE A 151 20.43 47.53 -48.22
N ILE A 152 20.38 48.01 -46.98
CA ILE A 152 20.59 47.30 -45.72
C ILE A 152 19.43 47.65 -44.80
#